data_AF-A0A966PYY2-F1
#
_entry.id   AF-A0A966PYY2-F1
#
_cell.length_a   1.000
_cell.length_b   1.000
_cell.length_c   1.000
_cell.angle_alpha   90.00
_cell.angle_beta   90.00
_cell.angle_gamma   90.00
#
_symmetry.space_group_name_H-M   'P 1'
#
loop_
_entity.id
_entity.type
_entity.pdbx_description
1 polymer ?
#
loop_
_entity_poly.entity_id
_entity_poly.type
_entity_poly.pdbx_seq_one_letter_code
_entity_poly.pdbx_strand_id
1 'polypeptide(L)'
;MEKRIKLPSKDIKTFYRLYLELMKPILRIKDTEADVLAGLLYYNYIKKHITDPKDRYKLVFATDTKVAIRDSITNRNKVAMTRAVFEQTIGSLRKKGIIIGYSGEERLLESIIVNPENSFTLSFTIDISNGKN
;
A
#
# COMPACT_ATOMS: atom_id res chain seq x y z
N MET A 1 8.39 -7.77 -27.38
CA MET A 1 6.94 -7.56 -27.56
C MET A 1 6.41 -6.91 -26.29
N GLU A 2 5.96 -5.66 -26.35
CA GLU A 2 5.40 -4.95 -25.19
C GLU A 2 3.95 -5.39 -25.00
N LYS A 3 3.60 -5.92 -23.81
CA LYS A 3 2.22 -6.28 -23.48
C LYS A 3 1.66 -5.26 -22.49
N ARG A 4 0.69 -4.46 -22.93
CA ARG A 4 -0.01 -3.47 -22.10
C ARG A 4 -1.24 -4.11 -21.47
N ILE A 5 -1.31 -4.12 -20.14
CA ILE A 5 -2.48 -4.58 -19.40
C ILE A 5 -3.13 -3.35 -18.76
N LYS A 6 -4.40 -3.07 -19.11
CA LYS A 6 -5.19 -2.07 -18.39
C LYS A 6 -5.68 -2.66 -17.08
N LEU A 7 -5.45 -1.97 -15.97
CA LEU A 7 -6.03 -2.37 -14.69
C LEU A 7 -7.50 -1.94 -14.62
N PRO A 8 -8.45 -2.86 -14.45
CA PRO A 8 -9.86 -2.52 -14.35
C PRO A 8 -10.17 -2.01 -12.94
N SER A 9 -9.81 -0.76 -12.61
CA SER A 9 -10.22 -0.13 -11.35
C SER A 9 -11.42 0.78 -11.58
N LYS A 10 -12.53 0.51 -10.89
CA LYS A 10 -13.72 1.38 -10.89
C LYS A 10 -13.58 2.59 -9.97
N ASP A 11 -12.70 2.48 -8.98
CA ASP A 11 -12.47 3.49 -7.96
C ASP A 11 -11.04 3.44 -7.42
N ILE A 12 -10.64 4.53 -6.77
CA ILE A 12 -9.30 4.75 -6.23
C ILE A 12 -8.89 3.74 -5.15
N LYS A 13 -9.83 3.24 -4.34
CA LYS A 13 -9.51 2.26 -3.28
C LYS A 13 -9.18 0.91 -3.89
N THR A 14 -9.97 0.50 -4.88
CA THR A 14 -9.73 -0.74 -5.65
C THR A 14 -8.42 -0.66 -6.44
N PHE A 15 -8.09 0.51 -6.97
CA PHE A 15 -6.81 0.74 -7.66
C PHE A 15 -5.59 0.35 -6.80
N TYR A 16 -5.47 0.91 -5.59
CA TYR A 16 -4.30 0.63 -4.73
C TYR A 16 -4.19 -0.84 -4.34
N ARG A 17 -5.33 -1.53 -4.19
CA ARG A 17 -5.31 -2.97 -3.90
C ARG A 17 -4.79 -3.80 -5.08
N LEU A 18 -5.22 -3.47 -6.30
CA LEU A 18 -4.74 -4.12 -7.53
C LEU A 18 -3.27 -3.81 -7.80
N TYR A 19 -2.86 -2.56 -7.60
CA TYR A 19 -1.46 -2.16 -7.68
C TYR A 19 -0.59 -2.99 -6.73
N LEU A 20 -1.00 -3.14 -5.47
CA LEU A 20 -0.26 -3.95 -4.51
C LEU A 20 -0.31 -5.45 -4.81
N GLU A 21 -1.35 -5.98 -5.45
CA GLU A 21 -1.33 -7.36 -5.94
C GLU A 21 -0.18 -7.60 -6.92
N LEU A 22 0.10 -6.64 -7.81
CA LEU A 22 1.24 -6.72 -8.73
C LEU A 22 2.59 -6.56 -8.01
N MET A 23 2.64 -5.72 -6.97
CA MET A 23 3.87 -5.41 -6.25
C MET A 23 4.20 -6.43 -5.15
N LYS A 24 3.24 -7.30 -4.77
CA LYS A 24 3.40 -8.31 -3.70
C LYS A 24 4.69 -9.13 -3.81
N PRO A 25 5.07 -9.68 -4.97
CA PRO A 25 6.30 -10.46 -5.11
C PRO A 25 7.57 -9.63 -4.84
N ILE A 26 7.56 -8.36 -5.23
CA ILE A 26 8.69 -7.43 -5.06
C ILE A 26 8.80 -6.99 -3.60
N LEU A 27 7.68 -6.59 -3.01
CA LEU A 27 7.60 -6.11 -1.63
C LEU A 27 7.61 -7.25 -0.59
N ARG A 28 7.46 -8.50 -1.04
CA ARG A 28 7.33 -9.71 -0.22
C ARG A 28 6.26 -9.56 0.86
N ILE A 29 5.09 -9.01 0.51
CA ILE A 29 3.97 -8.78 1.43
C ILE A 29 2.85 -9.83 1.28
N LYS A 30 2.14 -10.09 2.38
CA LYS A 30 0.95 -10.95 2.47
C LYS A 30 -0.30 -10.16 2.07
N ASP A 31 -1.42 -10.86 1.88
CA ASP A 31 -2.71 -10.23 1.55
C ASP A 31 -3.17 -9.22 2.60
N THR A 32 -3.06 -9.57 3.88
CA THR A 32 -3.44 -8.66 4.98
C THR A 32 -2.56 -7.42 5.03
N GLU A 33 -1.26 -7.55 4.73
CA GLU A 33 -0.35 -6.42 4.61
C GLU A 33 -0.69 -5.54 3.41
N ALA A 34 -1.05 -6.16 2.27
CA ALA A 34 -1.49 -5.44 1.08
C ALA A 34 -2.81 -4.70 1.33
N ASP A 35 -3.75 -5.26 2.08
CA ASP A 35 -5.00 -4.61 2.46
C ASP A 35 -4.75 -3.35 3.31
N VAL A 36 -3.91 -3.47 4.34
CA VAL A 36 -3.54 -2.35 5.22
C VAL A 36 -2.78 -1.29 4.45
N LEU A 37 -1.80 -1.69 3.64
CA LEU A 37 -0.99 -0.79 2.84
C LEU A 37 -1.80 -0.07 1.77
N ALA A 38 -2.77 -0.74 1.13
CA ALA A 38 -3.69 -0.10 0.20
C ALA A 38 -4.50 1.01 0.87
N GLY A 39 -4.95 0.78 2.11
CA GLY A 39 -5.62 1.79 2.92
C GLY A 39 -4.75 3.00 3.20
N LEU A 40 -3.49 2.77 3.60
CA LEU A 40 -2.53 3.85 3.86
C LEU A 40 -2.23 4.67 2.59
N LEU A 41 -2.03 4.00 1.45
CA LEU A 41 -1.81 4.66 0.16
C LEU A 41 -3.01 5.49 -0.28
N TYR A 42 -4.23 4.94 -0.13
CA TYR A 42 -5.47 5.67 -0.38
C TYR A 42 -5.58 6.93 0.50
N TYR A 43 -5.29 6.81 1.80
CA TYR A 43 -5.37 7.96 2.70
C TYR A 43 -4.28 9.00 2.43
N ASN A 44 -3.08 8.57 2.04
CA ASN A 44 -2.03 9.47 1.57
C ASN A 44 -2.46 10.22 0.31
N TYR A 45 -3.12 9.53 -0.61
CA TYR A 45 -3.64 10.11 -1.85
C TYR A 45 -4.73 11.16 -1.62
N ILE A 46 -5.77 10.85 -0.84
CA ILE A 46 -6.85 11.84 -0.61
C ILE A 46 -6.36 13.06 0.19
N LYS A 47 -5.27 12.90 0.94
CA LYS A 47 -4.59 13.97 1.69
C LYS A 47 -3.45 14.62 0.91
N LYS A 48 -3.30 14.36 -0.40
CA LYS A 48 -2.23 14.95 -1.23
C LYS A 48 -2.25 16.48 -1.29
N HIS A 49 -3.37 17.11 -0.97
CA HIS A 49 -3.52 18.57 -0.88
C HIS A 49 -2.72 19.17 0.29
N ILE A 50 -2.32 18.36 1.27
CA ILE A 50 -1.44 18.77 2.37
C ILE A 50 0.00 18.73 1.85
N THR A 51 0.60 19.91 1.70
CA THR A 51 1.90 20.12 1.08
C THR A 51 3.06 19.68 1.96
N ASP A 52 2.97 19.92 3.28
CA ASP A 52 3.95 19.45 4.25
C ASP A 52 3.83 17.91 4.42
N PRO A 53 4.85 17.12 4.05
CA PRO A 53 4.78 15.67 4.15
C PRO A 53 4.64 15.17 5.59
N LYS A 54 5.25 15.86 6.57
CA LYS A 54 5.20 15.47 7.99
C LYS A 54 3.77 15.59 8.50
N ASP A 55 3.10 16.70 8.22
CA ASP A 55 1.71 16.91 8.63
C ASP A 55 0.75 15.98 7.88
N ARG A 56 0.98 15.74 6.59
CA ARG A 56 0.23 14.74 5.83
C ARG A 56 0.33 13.37 6.48
N TYR A 57 1.54 12.92 6.80
CA TYR A 57 1.74 11.60 7.37
C TYR A 57 1.20 11.47 8.79
N LYS A 58 1.26 12.52 9.63
CA LYS A 58 0.57 12.52 10.92
C LYS A 58 -0.91 12.16 10.76
N LEU A 59 -1.58 12.71 9.75
CA LEU A 59 -2.99 12.40 9.48
C LEU A 59 -3.21 11.03 8.83
N VAL A 60 -2.28 10.55 8.01
CA VAL A 60 -2.34 9.19 7.43
C VAL A 60 -2.21 8.12 8.53
N PHE A 61 -1.35 8.36 9.52
CA PHE A 61 -1.10 7.44 10.63
C PHE A 61 -1.90 7.77 11.91
N ALA A 62 -2.78 8.77 11.86
CA ALA A 62 -3.68 9.13 12.95
C ALA A 62 -4.58 7.94 13.32
N THR A 63 -4.96 7.88 14.61
CA THR A 63 -5.81 6.82 15.16
C THR A 63 -7.11 6.67 14.36
N ASP A 64 -7.78 7.77 14.04
CA ASP A 64 -9.05 7.75 13.30
C ASP A 64 -8.89 7.18 11.89
N THR A 65 -7.80 7.53 11.21
CA THR A 65 -7.47 6.97 9.89
C THR A 65 -7.21 5.47 10.00
N LYS A 66 -6.44 5.02 11.00
CA LYS A 66 -6.17 3.59 11.23
C LYS A 66 -7.45 2.80 11.52
N VAL A 67 -8.34 3.36 12.34
CA VAL A 67 -9.67 2.78 12.63
C VAL A 67 -10.48 2.66 11.34
N ALA A 68 -10.56 3.73 10.54
CA ALA A 68 -11.30 3.71 9.28
C ALA A 68 -10.75 2.69 8.27
N ILE A 69 -9.42 2.53 8.18
CA ILE A 69 -8.80 1.49 7.34
C ILE A 69 -9.21 0.11 7.85
N ARG A 70 -9.03 -0.16 9.15
CA ARG A 70 -9.35 -1.45 9.76
C ARG A 70 -10.82 -1.82 9.54
N ASP A 71 -11.74 -0.90 9.80
CA ASP A 71 -13.17 -1.15 9.67
C ASP A 71 -13.56 -1.40 8.20
N SER A 72 -12.94 -0.68 7.27
CA SER A 72 -13.10 -0.94 5.83
C SER A 72 -12.59 -2.33 5.40
N ILE A 73 -11.56 -2.86 6.07
CA ILE A 73 -11.05 -4.22 5.80
C ILE A 73 -11.98 -5.26 6.42
N THR A 74 -12.39 -5.06 7.67
CA THR A 74 -13.35 -5.92 8.39
C THR A 74 -14.66 -6.08 7.61
N ASN A 75 -15.21 -5.00 7.05
CA ASN A 75 -16.45 -5.07 6.29
C ASN A 75 -16.32 -5.80 4.95
N ARG A 76 -15.09 -5.97 4.42
CA ARG A 76 -14.83 -6.67 3.15
C ARG A 76 -14.49 -8.14 3.34
N ASN A 77 -13.92 -8.50 4.49
CA ASN A 77 -13.41 -9.84 4.74
C ASN A 77 -14.40 -10.68 5.54
N LYS A 78 -14.42 -11.99 5.29
CA LYS A 78 -15.24 -12.94 6.08
C LYS A 78 -14.82 -13.02 7.55
N VAL A 79 -13.60 -12.60 7.86
CA VAL A 79 -13.02 -12.57 9.21
C VAL A 79 -12.67 -11.13 9.55
N ALA A 80 -13.17 -10.65 10.67
CA ALA A 80 -12.92 -9.30 11.14
C ALA A 80 -11.43 -9.08 11.49
N MET A 81 -10.88 -7.94 11.07
CA MET A 81 -9.54 -7.53 11.44
C MET A 81 -9.56 -6.88 12.82
N THR A 82 -9.00 -7.55 13.81
CA THR A 82 -8.90 -6.99 15.17
C THR A 82 -7.85 -5.87 15.22
N ARG A 83 -7.92 -5.01 16.24
CA ARG A 83 -6.89 -3.99 16.49
C ARG A 83 -5.49 -4.60 16.63
N ALA A 84 -5.38 -5.73 17.34
CA ALA A 84 -4.10 -6.40 17.54
C ALA A 84 -3.48 -6.87 16.21
N VAL A 85 -4.29 -7.49 15.34
CA VAL A 85 -3.84 -7.93 14.01
C VAL A 85 -3.44 -6.73 13.15
N PHE A 86 -4.20 -5.63 13.20
CA PHE A 86 -3.88 -4.41 12.48
C PHE A 86 -2.50 -3.84 12.90
N GLU A 87 -2.28 -3.66 14.20
CA GLU A 87 -1.00 -3.14 14.72
C GLU A 87 0.18 -4.08 14.45
N GLN A 88 -0.05 -5.40 14.54
CA GLN A 88 0.95 -6.39 14.15
C GLN A 88 1.29 -6.28 12.65
N THR A 89 0.30 -6.02 11.81
CA THR A 89 0.49 -5.83 10.36
C THR A 89 1.30 -4.56 10.08
N ILE A 90 1.00 -3.45 10.75
CA ILE A 90 1.81 -2.23 10.70
C ILE A 90 3.26 -2.50 11.13
N GLY A 91 3.45 -3.24 12.24
CA GLY A 91 4.77 -3.65 12.70
C GLY A 91 5.53 -4.50 11.68
N SER A 92 4.83 -5.40 10.98
CA SER A 92 5.42 -6.21 9.90
C SER A 92 5.84 -5.36 8.70
N LEU A 93 5.00 -4.41 8.28
CA LEU A 93 5.32 -3.44 7.22
C LEU A 93 6.53 -2.55 7.58
N ARG A 94 6.69 -2.19 8.87
CA ARG A 94 7.90 -1.49 9.37
C ARG A 94 9.15 -2.37 9.26
N LYS A 95 9.08 -3.63 9.68
CA LYS A 95 10.21 -4.58 9.56
C LYS A 95 10.65 -4.78 8.11
N LYS A 96 9.74 -4.60 7.15
CA LYS A 96 10.02 -4.67 5.71
C LYS A 96 10.51 -3.36 5.11
N GLY A 97 10.64 -2.29 5.89
CA GLY A 97 11.07 -0.97 5.42
C GLY A 97 10.03 -0.24 4.55
N ILE A 98 8.79 -0.74 4.50
CA ILE A 98 7.70 -0.14 3.72
C ILE A 98 7.09 1.05 4.47
N ILE A 99 6.97 0.90 5.79
CA ILE A 99 6.71 2.02 6.71
C ILE A 99 8.03 2.36 7.38
N ILE A 100 8.46 3.61 7.26
CA ILE A 100 9.71 4.12 7.83
C ILE A 100 9.36 4.96 9.05
N GLY A 101 10.17 4.87 10.11
CA GLY A 101 9.99 5.65 11.33
C GLY A 101 9.00 5.05 12.33
N TYR A 102 8.93 5.68 13.49
CA TYR A 102 8.08 5.31 14.61
C TYR A 102 7.37 6.54 15.17
N SER A 103 6.22 6.32 15.80
CA SER A 103 5.54 7.23 16.74
C SER A 103 5.70 8.72 16.43
N GLY A 104 4.99 9.21 15.40
CA GLY A 104 4.95 10.64 15.05
C GLY A 104 5.86 11.04 13.89
N GLU A 105 6.76 10.15 13.46
CA GLU A 105 7.63 10.34 12.29
C GLU A 105 7.41 9.25 11.23
N GLU A 106 6.28 8.56 11.28
CA GLU A 106 5.95 7.50 10.32
C GLU A 106 5.77 8.06 8.91
N ARG A 107 6.36 7.40 7.92
CA ARG A 107 6.14 7.69 6.50
C ARG A 107 6.11 6.42 5.67
N LEU A 108 5.51 6.50 4.48
CA LEU A 108 5.56 5.42 3.51
C LEU A 108 6.86 5.50 2.70
N LEU A 109 7.39 4.34 2.30
CA LEU A 109 8.50 4.25 1.36
C LEU A 109 8.13 4.96 0.05
N GLU A 110 8.95 5.91 -0.40
CA GLU A 110 8.59 6.78 -1.52
C GLU A 110 8.38 6.02 -2.84
N SER A 111 9.15 4.96 -3.09
CA SER A 111 9.06 4.17 -4.32
C SER A 111 7.76 3.38 -4.48
N ILE A 112 6.95 3.23 -3.42
CA ILE A 112 5.63 2.58 -3.51
C ILE A 112 4.49 3.57 -3.73
N ILE A 113 4.74 4.88 -3.59
CA ILE A 113 3.72 5.91 -3.68
C ILE A 113 3.44 6.21 -5.15
N VAL A 114 2.21 5.94 -5.59
CA VAL A 114 1.76 6.20 -6.96
C VAL A 114 0.51 7.08 -6.96
N ASN A 115 0.41 8.00 -7.92
CA ASN A 115 -0.75 8.85 -8.15
C ASN A 115 -1.50 8.39 -9.41
N PRO A 116 -2.69 7.79 -9.29
CA PRO A 116 -3.44 7.24 -10.43
C PRO A 116 -4.14 8.27 -11.31
N GLU A 117 -4.18 9.55 -10.93
CA GLU A 117 -4.59 10.62 -11.86
C GLU A 117 -3.57 10.84 -12.98
N ASN A 118 -2.33 10.41 -12.75
CA ASN A 118 -1.29 10.41 -13.77
C ASN A 118 -1.28 9.06 -14.49
N SER A 119 -1.00 9.07 -15.79
CA SER A 119 -0.69 7.82 -16.48
C SER A 119 0.54 7.19 -15.83
N PHE A 120 0.38 6.02 -15.22
CA PHE A 120 1.51 5.24 -14.71
C PHE A 120 1.69 4.00 -15.59
N THR A 121 2.95 3.65 -15.86
CA THR A 121 3.32 2.43 -16.58
C THR A 121 4.19 1.61 -15.67
N LEU A 122 3.84 0.33 -15.49
CA LEU A 122 4.67 -0.63 -14.78
C LEU A 122 5.39 -1.51 -15.80
N SER A 123 6.69 -1.31 -15.93
CA SER A 123 7.55 -2.05 -16.87
C SER A 123 8.42 -3.03 -16.10
N PHE A 124 8.47 -4.27 -16.56
CA PHE A 124 9.34 -5.31 -16.00
C PHE A 124 10.25 -5.85 -17.09
N THR A 125 11.52 -6.03 -16.75
CA THR A 125 12.47 -6.82 -17.55
C THR A 125 12.73 -8.11 -16.80
N ILE A 126 12.34 -9.23 -17.40
CA ILE A 126 12.61 -10.56 -16.84
C ILE A 126 13.76 -11.14 -17.65
N ASP A 127 14.91 -11.30 -17.02
CA ASP A 127 16.03 -12.02 -17.59
C ASP A 127 15.89 -13.51 -17.23
N ILE A 128 15.71 -14.36 -18.26
CA ILE A 128 15.62 -15.80 -18.10
C ILE A 128 16.92 -16.38 -18.68
N SER A 129 17.91 -16.54 -17.82
CA SER A 129 19.09 -17.34 -18.15
C SER A 129 18.83 -18.80 -17.80
N ASN A 130 19.04 -19.70 -18.76
CA ASN A 130 19.05 -21.14 -18.51
C ASN A 130 20.24 -21.45 -17.60
N GLY A 131 20.02 -21.50 -16.29
CA GLY A 131 21.04 -21.93 -15.34
C GLY A 131 21.49 -23.35 -15.63
N LYS A 132 22.65 -23.51 -16.27
CA LYS A 132 23.51 -24.66 -16.03
C LYS A 132 24.47 -24.25 -14.91
N ASN A 133 24.22 -24.77 -13.71
CA ASN A 133 25.28 -25.00 -12.74
C ASN A 133 25.74 -26.44 -12.92
#